data_AF-A0A9Q8QVW2-F1
#
_entry.id   AF-A0A9Q8QVW2-F1
#
_cell.length_a   1.000
_cell.length_b   1.000
_cell.length_c   1.000
_cell.angle_alpha   90.00
_cell.angle_beta   90.00
_cell.angle_gamma   90.00
#
_symmetry.space_group_name_H-M   'P 1'
#
loop_
_entity.id
_entity.type
_entity.pdbx_description
1 polymer ?
#
loop_
_entity_poly.entity_id
_entity_poly.type
_entity_poly.pdbx_seq_one_letter_code
_entity_poly.pdbx_strand_id
1 'polypeptide(L)'
;MTSVTVTSETGGTLPTNLKAGATLKLGAKATYTDGTSSMATSQATFTSLDTAIATVNGNTLTLIKEGTAKVTATIGAKTSGTTTIPVAAAA
;
A
#
# COMPACT_ATOMS: atom_id res chain seq x y z
N MET A 1 10.39 -0.59 16.62
CA MET A 1 9.23 -0.39 15.73
C MET A 1 7.99 -0.97 16.39
N THR A 2 6.99 -0.13 16.65
CA THR A 2 5.73 -0.47 17.30
C THR A 2 4.65 -0.84 16.29
N SER A 3 4.53 -0.08 15.21
CA SER A 3 3.51 -0.28 14.18
C SER A 3 4.04 0.07 12.79
N VAL A 4 3.40 -0.53 11.79
CA VAL A 4 3.60 -0.20 10.39
C VAL A 4 2.27 0.28 9.83
N THR A 5 2.29 1.43 9.18
CA THR A 5 1.13 2.00 8.50
C THR A 5 1.43 2.15 7.03
N VAL A 6 0.54 1.66 6.18
CA VAL A 6 0.61 1.88 4.73
C VAL A 6 0.06 3.27 4.44
N THR A 7 0.83 4.05 3.68
CA THR A 7 0.51 5.41 3.26
C THR A 7 0.82 5.55 1.76
N SER A 8 0.64 6.73 1.18
CA SER A 8 1.26 7.03 -0.13
C SER A 8 2.79 7.09 0.00
N GLU A 9 3.52 7.07 -1.12
CA GLU A 9 4.98 7.31 -1.18
C GLU A 9 5.40 8.56 -0.38
N THR A 10 4.55 9.58 -0.32
CA THR A 10 4.78 10.84 0.39
C THR A 10 4.32 10.83 1.85
N GLY A 11 3.77 9.73 2.36
CA GLY A 11 3.27 9.63 3.73
C GLY A 11 1.84 10.15 3.91
N GLY A 12 1.17 10.49 2.80
CA GLY A 12 -0.21 10.96 2.76
C GLY A 12 -1.24 9.84 2.67
N THR A 13 -2.49 10.23 2.46
CA THR A 13 -3.60 9.30 2.20
C THR A 13 -3.47 8.68 0.82
N LEU A 14 -3.89 7.43 0.70
CA LEU A 14 -3.93 6.77 -0.59
C LEU A 14 -5.13 7.26 -1.40
N PRO A 15 -4.97 7.54 -2.70
CA PRO A 15 -6.09 7.86 -3.56
C PRO A 15 -7.05 6.67 -3.69
N THR A 16 -8.34 6.96 -3.58
CA THR A 16 -9.44 6.00 -3.63
C THR A 16 -10.21 6.04 -4.95
N ASN A 17 -9.84 6.93 -5.87
CA ASN A 17 -10.52 7.10 -7.16
C ASN A 17 -9.59 6.78 -8.34
N LEU A 18 -8.93 5.63 -8.25
CA LEU A 18 -8.05 5.16 -9.32
C LEU A 18 -8.83 4.24 -10.26
N LYS A 19 -8.61 4.40 -11.56
CA LYS A 19 -9.22 3.56 -12.59
C LYS A 19 -8.41 2.28 -12.79
N ALA A 20 -9.05 1.23 -13.28
CA ALA A 20 -8.35 0.07 -13.82
C ALA A 20 -7.31 0.52 -14.85
N GLY A 21 -6.07 0.03 -14.73
CA GLY A 21 -4.90 0.45 -15.51
C GLY A 21 -4.03 1.53 -14.86
N ALA A 22 -4.50 2.18 -13.78
CA ALA A 22 -3.70 3.18 -13.07
C ALA A 22 -2.65 2.54 -12.16
N THR A 23 -1.51 3.22 -12.00
CA THR A 23 -0.45 2.85 -11.07
C THR A 23 -0.40 3.81 -9.90
N LEU A 24 -0.19 3.27 -8.70
CA LEU A 24 -0.05 4.01 -7.46
C LEU A 24 1.20 3.56 -6.72
N LYS A 25 1.98 4.50 -6.21
CA LYS A 25 3.09 4.18 -5.32
C LYS A 25 2.67 4.18 -3.86
N LEU A 26 2.86 3.04 -3.22
CA LEU A 26 2.63 2.81 -1.81
C LEU A 26 3.87 3.17 -1.01
N GLY A 27 3.66 3.83 0.11
CA GLY A 27 4.64 4.12 1.15
C GLY A 27 4.34 3.32 2.40
N ALA A 28 5.37 3.06 3.20
CA ALA A 28 5.18 2.44 4.50
C ALA A 28 5.89 3.26 5.55
N LYS A 29 5.12 3.67 6.56
CA LYS A 29 5.60 4.44 7.69
C LYS A 29 5.75 3.52 8.89
N ALA A 30 6.98 3.33 9.33
CA ALA A 30 7.31 2.62 10.55
C ALA A 30 7.29 3.59 11.72
N THR A 31 6.47 3.31 12.72
CA THR A 31 6.45 4.05 13.99
C THR A 31 7.30 3.29 15.00
N TYR A 32 8.08 4.00 15.80
CA TYR A 32 8.98 3.44 16.81
C TYR A 32 8.46 3.71 18.23
N THR A 33 9.04 3.01 19.20
CA THR A 33 8.66 3.13 20.63
C THR A 33 9.05 4.47 21.23
N ASP A 34 10.00 5.18 20.61
CA ASP A 34 10.45 6.52 20.98
C ASP A 34 9.51 7.64 20.47
N GLY A 35 8.42 7.29 19.80
CA GLY A 35 7.48 8.23 19.18
C GLY A 35 7.93 8.77 17.83
N THR A 36 9.13 8.42 17.36
CA THR A 36 9.58 8.76 16.03
C THR A 36 8.86 7.90 14.99
N SER A 37 8.77 8.44 13.78
CA SER A 37 8.27 7.68 12.66
C SER A 37 9.14 7.94 11.44
N SER A 38 9.48 6.89 10.72
CA SER A 38 10.34 6.96 9.55
C SER A 38 9.70 6.24 8.39
N MET A 39 9.91 6.78 7.19
CA MET A 39 9.50 6.12 5.96
C MET A 39 10.43 4.93 5.73
N ALA A 40 9.87 3.74 5.86
CA ALA A 40 10.54 2.48 5.65
C ALA A 40 9.99 1.78 4.40
N THR A 41 9.47 2.55 3.44
CA THR A 41 8.95 2.09 2.15
C THR A 41 9.92 1.16 1.43
N SER A 42 11.21 1.50 1.38
CA SER A 42 12.22 0.64 0.73
C SER A 42 12.48 -0.69 1.47
N GLN A 43 12.14 -0.77 2.76
CA GLN A 43 12.23 -1.99 3.55
C GLN A 43 10.88 -2.72 3.65
N ALA A 44 9.82 -2.09 3.18
CA ALA A 44 8.47 -2.64 3.22
C ALA A 44 8.23 -3.50 2.00
N THR A 45 7.88 -4.75 2.27
CA THR A 45 7.42 -5.70 1.28
C THR A 45 5.92 -5.57 1.17
N PHE A 46 5.44 -4.98 0.08
CA PHE A 46 4.02 -4.91 -0.19
C PHE A 46 3.56 -6.20 -0.85
N THR A 47 2.43 -6.72 -0.40
CA THR A 47 1.78 -7.91 -0.95
C THR A 47 0.33 -7.60 -1.27
N SER A 48 -0.08 -7.84 -2.50
CA SER A 48 -1.48 -7.74 -2.89
C SER A 48 -2.17 -9.07 -2.62
N LEU A 49 -3.29 -9.03 -1.90
CA LEU A 49 -4.15 -10.20 -1.69
C LEU A 49 -5.02 -10.47 -2.93
N ASP A 50 -5.30 -9.44 -3.72
CA ASP A 50 -6.21 -9.49 -4.87
C ASP A 50 -5.47 -9.24 -6.18
N THR A 51 -4.56 -10.15 -6.56
CA THR A 51 -3.74 -10.01 -7.79
C THR A 51 -4.55 -9.94 -9.09
N ALA A 52 -5.81 -10.39 -9.08
CA ALA A 52 -6.73 -10.24 -10.20
C ALA A 52 -7.27 -8.81 -10.39
N ILE A 53 -7.30 -8.02 -9.31
CA ILE A 53 -7.81 -6.63 -9.28
C ILE A 53 -6.65 -5.66 -9.27
N ALA A 54 -5.61 -5.92 -8.48
CA ALA A 54 -4.39 -5.13 -8.42
C ALA A 54 -3.15 -5.98 -8.13
N THR A 55 -2.06 -5.71 -8.83
CA THR A 55 -0.76 -6.32 -8.59
C THR A 55 0.18 -5.31 -7.96
N VAL A 56 1.02 -5.73 -7.02
CA VAL A 56 2.02 -4.85 -6.43
C VAL A 56 3.41 -5.36 -6.79
N ASN A 57 4.26 -4.44 -7.23
CA ASN A 57 5.64 -4.73 -7.57
C ASN A 57 6.58 -3.78 -6.82
N GLY A 58 7.28 -4.32 -5.82
CA GLY A 58 8.02 -3.54 -4.84
C GLY A 58 7.08 -2.63 -4.07
N ASN A 59 7.05 -1.34 -4.45
CA ASN A 59 6.22 -0.31 -3.85
C ASN A 59 5.15 0.23 -4.82
N THR A 60 5.12 -0.27 -6.06
CA THR A 60 4.19 0.22 -7.09
C THR A 60 3.02 -0.74 -7.22
N LEU A 61 1.84 -0.30 -6.83
CA LEU A 61 0.58 -0.98 -7.03
C LEU A 61 0.02 -0.62 -8.41
N THR A 62 -0.22 -1.62 -9.24
CA THR A 62 -0.84 -1.51 -10.56
C THR A 62 -2.23 -2.11 -10.49
N LEU A 63 -3.23 -1.30 -10.76
CA LEU A 63 -4.63 -1.74 -10.80
C LEU A 63 -4.90 -2.34 -12.17
N ILE A 64 -5.44 -3.55 -12.22
CA ILE A 64 -5.73 -4.28 -13.44
C ILE A 64 -7.23 -4.21 -13.75
N LYS A 65 -8.07 -4.35 -12.74
CA LYS A 65 -9.53 -4.41 -12.89
C LYS A 65 -10.23 -3.57 -11.83
N GLU A 66 -11.44 -3.12 -12.15
CA GLU A 66 -12.36 -2.53 -11.19
C GLU A 66 -12.71 -3.49 -10.05
N GLY A 67 -12.94 -2.95 -8.85
CA GLY A 67 -13.19 -3.72 -7.65
C GLY A 67 -12.48 -3.12 -6.44
N THR A 68 -12.33 -3.90 -5.37
CA THR A 68 -11.61 -3.46 -4.17
C THR A 68 -10.35 -4.30 -4.02
N ALA A 69 -9.19 -3.70 -4.24
CA ALA A 69 -7.92 -4.36 -4.03
C ALA A 69 -7.50 -4.29 -2.56
N LYS A 70 -7.06 -5.40 -1.99
CA LYS A 70 -6.48 -5.43 -0.64
C LYS A 70 -4.98 -5.60 -0.72
N VAL A 71 -4.26 -4.74 0.00
CA VAL A 71 -2.80 -4.75 0.06
C VAL A 71 -2.34 -4.73 1.50
N THR A 72 -1.31 -5.52 1.82
CA THR A 72 -0.62 -5.50 3.11
C THR A 72 0.83 -5.12 2.89
N ALA A 73 1.48 -4.54 3.90
CA ALA A 73 2.90 -4.25 3.89
C ALA A 73 3.57 -4.90 5.08
N THR A 74 4.69 -5.58 4.85
CA THR A 74 5.48 -6.21 5.91
C THR A 74 6.86 -5.56 5.96
N ILE A 75 7.26 -5.09 7.13
CA ILE A 75 8.58 -4.52 7.39
C ILE A 75 9.26 -5.40 8.43
N GLY A 76 10.32 -6.10 8.03
CA GLY A 76 11.01 -7.06 8.89
C GLY A 76 10.04 -8.10 9.47
N ALA A 77 9.81 -8.05 10.79
CA ALA A 77 8.92 -8.97 11.50
C ALA A 77 7.52 -8.40 11.83
N LYS A 78 7.13 -7.24 11.28
CA LYS A 78 5.79 -6.65 11.50
C LYS A 78 5.06 -6.48 10.21
N THR A 79 3.78 -6.81 10.25
CA THR A 79 2.84 -6.59 9.15
C THR A 79 1.94 -5.41 9.50
N SER A 80 1.72 -4.53 8.52
CA SER A 80 0.78 -3.42 8.58
C SER A 80 -0.66 -3.92 8.57
N GLY A 81 -1.59 -3.00 8.85
CA GLY A 81 -3.00 -3.26 8.56
C GLY A 81 -3.25 -3.52 7.06
N THR A 82 -4.29 -4.28 6.77
CA THR A 82 -4.80 -4.46 5.41
C THR A 82 -5.37 -3.15 4.91
N THR A 83 -4.84 -2.70 3.78
CA THR A 83 -5.24 -1.46 3.13
C THR A 83 -6.10 -1.79 1.93
N THR A 84 -7.34 -1.30 1.96
CA THR A 84 -8.31 -1.46 0.88
C THR A 84 -8.24 -0.26 -0.05
N ILE A 85 -8.01 -0.52 -1.33
CA ILE A 85 -7.94 0.50 -2.37
C ILE A 85 -9.10 0.21 -3.34
N PRO A 86 -10.14 1.05 -3.34
CA PRO A 86 -11.21 0.93 -4.31
C PRO A 86 -10.71 1.36 -5.69
N VAL A 87 -11.05 0.55 -6.68
CA VAL A 87 -10.70 0.71 -8.09
C VAL A 87 -12.00 0.94 -8.85
N ALA A 88 -12.10 2.10 -9.49
CA ALA A 88 -13.21 2.44 -10.35
C ALA A 88 -13.06 1.78 -11.74
N ALA A 89 -14.20 1.55 -12.38
CA ALA A 89 -14.26 1.22 -13.80
C ALA A 89 -13.43 2.21 -14.63
N ALA A 90 -12.57 1.68 -15.50
CA ALA A 90 -12.19 2.44 -16.67
C ALA A 90 -13.47 2.61 -17.51
N ALA A 91 -13.85 3.86 -17.77
CA ALA A 91 -15.07 4.17 -18.51
C ALA A 91 -14.78 4.10 -20.00
#